data_AF-A0A7Z8P573-F1
#
_entry.id   AF-A0A7Z8P573-F1
#
_cell.length_a   1.000
_cell.length_b   1.000
_cell.length_c   1.000
_cell.angle_alpha   90.00
_cell.angle_beta   90.00
_cell.angle_gamma   90.00
#
_symmetry.space_group_name_H-M   'P 1'
#
loop_
_entity.id
_entity.type
_entity.pdbx_description
1 polymer ?
#
loop_
_entity_poly.entity_id
_entity_poly.type
_entity_poly.pdbx_seq_one_letter_code
_entity_poly.pdbx_strand_id
1 'polypeptide(L)'
;MQNLRKNKYLAFIAHYLLQLKQLIHKVVSWIQHFDYMKHKKEILITLTILYAGFIFYLSAQANLGVPPSAFKIPIMYELADLVKSLGLDFIIEIAEYAYEHMDKVAHMFLYFGLGALLHLTFKNSDHVLLRKYAAIFAVILGVIYGITDEFHQSFVPGRSSSVYDLLADGIGVTIAQILFVVLILMNLRRKKETGREADPGEK
;
A
#
# COMPACT_ATOMS: atom_id res chain seq x y z
N MET A 1 44.17 -37.67 -20.18
CA MET A 1 42.69 -37.54 -20.14
C MET A 1 42.16 -36.43 -19.21
N GLN A 2 42.82 -36.09 -18.09
CA GLN A 2 42.35 -35.03 -17.16
C GLN A 2 42.29 -33.62 -17.79
N ASN A 3 43.27 -33.21 -18.59
CA ASN A 3 43.29 -31.89 -19.23
C ASN A 3 42.12 -31.67 -20.22
N LEU A 4 41.72 -32.71 -20.97
CA LEU A 4 40.58 -32.64 -21.89
C LEU A 4 39.25 -32.44 -21.15
N ARG A 5 39.06 -33.09 -20.00
CA ARG A 5 37.87 -32.86 -19.15
C ARG A 5 37.87 -31.45 -18.57
N LYS A 6 39.02 -30.97 -18.06
CA LYS A 6 39.15 -29.61 -17.49
C LYS A 6 38.82 -28.51 -18.51
N ASN A 7 39.27 -28.67 -19.76
CA ASN A 7 38.94 -27.75 -20.85
C ASN A 7 37.46 -27.76 -21.22
N LYS A 8 36.79 -28.93 -21.17
CA LYS A 8 35.33 -29.01 -21.35
C LYS A 8 34.56 -28.29 -20.24
N TYR A 9 34.98 -28.44 -18.99
CA TYR A 9 34.37 -27.70 -17.86
C TYR A 9 34.57 -26.19 -17.96
N LEU A 10 35.79 -25.75 -18.30
CA LEU A 10 36.08 -24.33 -18.52
C LEU A 10 35.24 -23.76 -19.68
N ALA A 11 35.12 -24.49 -20.78
CA ALA A 11 34.28 -24.09 -21.92
C ALA A 11 32.80 -24.02 -21.54
N PHE A 12 32.30 -24.99 -20.75
CA PHE A 12 30.94 -24.98 -20.24
C PHE A 12 30.69 -23.77 -19.35
N ILE A 13 31.53 -23.52 -18.34
CA ILE A 13 31.42 -22.36 -17.46
C ILE A 13 31.47 -21.04 -18.27
N ALA A 14 32.41 -20.92 -19.20
CA ALA A 14 32.51 -19.75 -20.07
C ALA A 14 31.23 -19.52 -20.90
N HIS A 15 30.60 -20.59 -21.41
CA HIS A 15 29.35 -20.49 -22.14
C HIS A 15 28.20 -19.96 -21.27
N TYR A 16 28.03 -20.48 -20.05
CA TYR A 16 27.00 -19.98 -19.11
C TYR A 16 27.27 -18.54 -18.67
N LEU A 17 28.53 -18.18 -18.42
CA LEU A 17 28.90 -16.79 -18.11
C LEU A 17 28.58 -15.85 -19.27
N LEU A 18 28.78 -16.28 -20.52
CA LEU A 18 28.41 -15.51 -21.69
C LEU A 18 26.89 -15.34 -21.81
N GLN A 19 26.13 -16.42 -21.62
CA GLN A 19 24.66 -16.37 -21.60
C GLN A 19 24.14 -15.44 -20.51
N LEU A 20 24.72 -15.51 -19.30
CA LEU A 20 24.37 -14.63 -18.18
C LEU A 20 24.66 -13.16 -18.52
N LYS A 21 25.84 -12.87 -19.10
CA LYS A 21 26.19 -11.51 -19.54
C LYS A 21 25.21 -10.98 -20.61
N GLN A 22 24.83 -11.82 -21.58
CA GLN A 22 23.85 -11.46 -22.60
C GLN A 22 22.47 -11.19 -22.00
N LEU A 23 22.05 -12.01 -21.03
CA LEU A 23 20.79 -11.81 -20.30
C LEU A 23 20.82 -10.49 -19.53
N ILE A 24 21.90 -10.23 -18.76
CA ILE A 24 22.07 -8.97 -18.01
C ILE A 24 22.01 -7.78 -18.98
N HIS A 25 22.74 -7.83 -20.10
CA HIS A 25 22.74 -6.73 -21.07
C HIS A 25 21.35 -6.49 -21.68
N LYS A 26 20.62 -7.55 -22.02
CA LYS A 26 19.23 -7.45 -22.49
C LYS A 26 18.32 -6.82 -21.43
N VAL A 27 18.44 -7.25 -20.17
CA VAL A 27 17.66 -6.69 -19.06
C VAL A 27 17.97 -5.21 -18.85
N VAL A 28 19.26 -4.84 -18.79
CA VAL A 28 19.67 -3.43 -18.63
C VAL A 28 19.19 -2.57 -19.79
N SER A 29 19.38 -3.03 -21.03
CA SER A 29 18.91 -2.32 -22.22
C SER A 29 17.39 -2.15 -22.20
N TRP A 30 16.65 -3.20 -21.83
CA TRP A 30 15.20 -3.12 -21.68
C TRP A 30 14.78 -2.11 -20.61
N ILE A 31 15.42 -2.12 -19.43
CA ILE A 31 15.16 -1.14 -18.35
C ILE A 31 15.41 0.29 -18.83
N GLN A 32 16.52 0.52 -19.55
CA GLN A 32 16.87 1.85 -20.05
C GLN A 32 15.88 2.41 -21.07
N HIS A 33 15.25 1.53 -21.87
CA HIS A 33 14.27 1.91 -22.88
C HIS A 33 12.82 1.72 -22.42
N PHE A 34 12.61 1.29 -21.17
CA PHE A 34 11.27 1.06 -20.64
C PHE A 34 10.58 2.39 -20.36
N ASP A 35 9.63 2.74 -21.23
CA ASP A 35 8.81 3.93 -21.04
C ASP A 35 7.71 3.67 -20.01
N TYR A 36 7.98 4.07 -18.78
CA TYR A 36 7.04 3.93 -17.67
C TYR A 36 5.72 4.70 -17.91
N MET A 37 5.74 5.80 -18.66
CA MET A 37 4.54 6.60 -18.91
C MET A 37 3.60 5.87 -19.85
N LYS A 38 4.15 5.17 -20.85
CA LYS A 38 3.38 4.34 -21.77
C LYS A 38 2.76 3.12 -21.09
N HIS A 39 3.44 2.55 -20.09
CA HIS A 39 3.02 1.35 -19.37
C HIS A 39 2.43 1.61 -17.99
N LYS A 40 2.03 2.86 -17.72
CA LYS A 40 1.63 3.30 -16.38
C LYS A 40 0.44 2.50 -15.82
N LYS A 41 -0.54 2.16 -16.67
CA LYS A 41 -1.71 1.38 -16.24
C LYS A 41 -1.33 -0.05 -15.87
N GLU A 42 -0.46 -0.69 -16.65
CA GLU A 42 -0.01 -2.06 -16.41
C GLU A 42 0.81 -2.14 -15.13
N ILE A 43 1.66 -1.15 -14.89
CA ILE A 43 2.45 -1.03 -13.65
C ILE A 43 1.50 -0.90 -12.45
N LEU A 44 0.50 -0.01 -12.51
CA LEU A 44 -0.43 0.20 -11.40
C LEU A 44 -1.30 -1.04 -11.12
N ILE A 45 -1.78 -1.72 -12.16
CA ILE A 45 -2.50 -3.00 -12.02
C ILE A 45 -1.61 -4.03 -11.36
N THR A 46 -0.37 -4.18 -11.84
CA THR A 46 0.60 -5.13 -11.28
C THR A 46 0.89 -4.84 -9.81
N LEU A 47 1.15 -3.58 -9.46
CA LEU A 47 1.37 -3.16 -8.08
C LEU A 47 0.14 -3.43 -7.20
N THR A 48 -1.06 -3.18 -7.72
CA THR A 48 -2.31 -3.44 -6.99
C THR A 48 -2.47 -4.93 -6.70
N ILE A 49 -2.21 -5.79 -7.69
CA ILE A 49 -2.29 -7.25 -7.53
C ILE A 49 -1.23 -7.77 -6.57
N LEU A 50 0.01 -7.30 -6.68
CA LEU A 50 1.10 -7.66 -5.76
C LEU A 50 0.79 -7.22 -4.33
N TYR A 51 0.21 -6.02 -4.16
CA TYR A 51 -0.16 -5.50 -2.86
C TYR A 51 -1.34 -6.26 -2.23
N ALA A 52 -2.35 -6.63 -3.03
CA ALA A 52 -3.40 -7.54 -2.60
C ALA A 52 -2.80 -8.88 -2.15
N GLY A 53 -1.93 -9.50 -2.97
CA GLY A 53 -1.23 -10.72 -2.59
C GLY A 53 -0.40 -10.59 -1.31
N PHE A 54 0.22 -9.42 -1.07
CA PHE A 54 0.91 -9.12 0.18
C PHE A 54 -0.04 -9.07 1.38
N ILE A 55 -1.20 -8.39 1.27
CA ILE A 55 -2.24 -8.41 2.31
C ILE A 55 -2.69 -9.84 2.59
N PHE A 56 -3.02 -10.60 1.54
CA PHE A 56 -3.46 -11.99 1.68
C PHE A 56 -2.43 -12.86 2.42
N TYR A 57 -1.15 -12.67 2.10
CA TYR A 57 -0.05 -13.36 2.78
C TYR A 57 0.07 -12.96 4.27
N LEU A 58 -0.15 -11.69 4.61
CA LEU A 58 -0.19 -11.25 6.01
C LEU A 58 -1.40 -11.84 6.75
N SER A 59 -2.57 -11.86 6.12
CA SER A 59 -3.79 -12.42 6.68
C SER A 59 -3.72 -13.94 6.88
N ALA A 60 -2.90 -14.64 6.09
CA ALA A 60 -2.60 -16.06 6.29
C ALA A 60 -1.77 -16.35 7.55
N GLN A 61 -1.12 -15.35 8.15
CA GLN A 61 -0.28 -15.53 9.33
C GLN A 61 -1.12 -15.37 10.61
N ALA A 62 -1.11 -16.37 11.50
CA ALA A 62 -1.89 -16.35 12.74
C ALA A 62 -1.36 -15.38 13.82
N ASN A 63 -0.07 -15.03 13.78
CA ASN A 63 0.59 -14.25 14.82
C ASN A 63 1.54 -13.21 14.23
N LEU A 64 1.03 -12.02 13.90
CA LEU A 64 1.87 -10.83 13.80
C LEU A 64 2.00 -10.25 15.22
N GLY A 65 2.73 -10.96 16.08
CA GLY A 65 2.93 -10.56 17.47
C GLY A 65 3.81 -9.31 17.53
N VAL A 66 3.21 -8.14 17.68
CA VAL A 66 3.95 -6.98 18.20
C VAL A 66 4.19 -7.26 19.69
N PRO A 67 5.44 -7.38 20.16
CA PRO A 67 5.70 -7.64 21.57
C PRO A 67 5.10 -6.51 22.41
N PRO A 68 4.20 -6.79 23.37
CA PRO A 68 3.62 -5.75 24.22
C PRO A 68 4.69 -4.96 24.99
N SER A 69 5.87 -5.57 25.20
CA SER A 69 7.02 -4.97 25.86
C SER A 69 7.73 -3.88 25.06
N ALA A 70 7.52 -3.75 23.75
CA ALA A 70 8.22 -2.76 22.92
C ALA A 70 7.88 -1.30 23.30
N PHE A 71 6.73 -1.08 23.95
CA PHE A 71 6.22 0.24 24.31
C PHE A 71 6.19 0.54 25.81
N LYS A 72 6.57 -0.41 26.68
CA LYS A 72 6.72 -0.19 28.13
C LYS A 72 8.06 0.46 28.48
N ILE A 73 8.37 1.59 27.84
CA ILE A 73 9.59 2.36 28.08
C ILE A 73 9.26 3.46 29.11
N PRO A 74 10.07 3.69 30.17
CA PRO A 74 9.83 4.72 31.19
C PRO A 74 9.47 6.11 30.61
N ILE A 75 10.09 6.46 29.49
CA ILE A 75 9.84 7.73 28.78
C ILE A 75 8.39 7.90 28.29
N MET A 76 7.68 6.80 28.00
CA MET A 76 6.29 6.86 27.55
C MET A 76 5.35 7.27 28.69
N TYR A 77 5.65 6.87 29.92
CA TYR A 77 4.86 7.27 31.09
C TYR A 77 5.08 8.74 31.42
N GLU A 78 6.32 9.24 31.35
CA GLU A 78 6.62 10.66 31.55
C GLU A 78 5.97 11.54 30.48
N LEU A 79 5.97 11.09 29.22
CA LEU A 79 5.26 11.77 28.14
C LEU A 79 3.74 11.74 28.35
N ALA A 80 3.17 10.62 28.81
CA ALA A 80 1.75 10.53 29.10
C ALA A 80 1.33 11.50 30.21
N ASP A 81 2.11 11.58 31.29
CA ASP A 81 1.86 12.50 32.40
C ASP A 81 1.97 13.97 31.96
N LEU A 82 2.92 14.30 31.08
CA LEU A 82 3.01 15.64 30.46
C LEU A 82 1.76 15.96 29.64
N VAL A 83 1.29 15.04 28.79
CA VAL A 83 0.09 15.25 27.95
C VAL A 83 -1.17 15.42 28.81
N LYS A 84 -1.31 14.64 29.89
CA LYS A 84 -2.40 14.81 30.88
C LYS A 84 -2.30 16.16 31.60
N SER A 85 -1.09 16.59 31.97
CA SER A 85 -0.89 17.91 32.60
C SER A 85 -1.30 19.09 31.70
N LEU A 86 -1.32 18.88 30.38
CA LEU A 86 -1.81 19.86 29.39
C LEU A 86 -3.33 19.78 29.16
N GLY A 87 -4.05 18.90 29.87
CA GLY A 87 -5.49 18.68 29.70
C GLY A 87 -5.86 17.93 28.41
N LEU A 88 -4.91 17.18 27.85
CA LEU A 88 -5.07 16.44 26.60
C LEU A 88 -5.32 14.94 26.85
N ASP A 89 -6.07 14.60 27.89
CA ASP A 89 -6.34 13.22 28.32
C ASP A 89 -6.92 12.36 27.18
N PHE A 90 -7.76 12.96 26.32
CA PHE A 90 -8.34 12.29 25.16
C PHE A 90 -7.29 11.71 24.19
N ILE A 91 -6.09 12.32 24.10
CA ILE A 91 -5.02 11.81 23.23
C ILE A 91 -4.48 10.49 23.79
N ILE A 92 -4.36 10.40 25.12
CA ILE A 92 -3.90 9.19 25.80
C ILE A 92 -4.93 8.08 25.64
N GLU A 93 -6.22 8.38 25.82
CA GLU A 93 -7.31 7.41 25.62
C GLU A 93 -7.34 6.85 24.19
N ILE A 94 -7.17 7.72 23.17
CA ILE A 94 -7.08 7.29 21.77
C ILE A 94 -5.84 6.43 21.54
N ALA A 95 -4.69 6.80 22.11
CA ALA A 95 -3.44 6.07 21.93
C ALA A 95 -3.49 4.69 22.61
N GLU A 96 -4.03 4.60 23.82
CA GLU A 96 -4.25 3.35 24.54
C GLU A 96 -5.24 2.45 23.78
N TYR A 97 -6.37 2.99 23.32
CA TYR A 97 -7.32 2.24 22.51
C TYR A 97 -6.70 1.70 21.22
N ALA A 98 -5.95 2.55 20.49
CA ALA A 98 -5.24 2.14 19.28
C ALA A 98 -4.17 1.07 19.54
N TYR A 99 -3.53 1.12 20.71
CA TYR A 99 -2.55 0.14 21.15
C TYR A 99 -3.20 -1.22 21.50
N GLU A 100 -4.34 -1.20 22.19
CA GLU A 100 -5.08 -2.43 22.49
C GLU A 100 -5.65 -3.09 21.23
N HIS A 101 -5.89 -2.30 20.18
CA HIS A 101 -6.48 -2.74 18.91
C HIS A 101 -5.50 -2.57 17.73
N MET A 102 -4.20 -2.77 17.95
CA MET A 102 -3.16 -2.58 16.93
C MET A 102 -3.41 -3.39 15.66
N ASP A 103 -4.04 -4.56 15.76
CA ASP A 103 -4.44 -5.37 14.61
C ASP A 103 -5.47 -4.63 13.74
N LYS A 104 -6.48 -3.99 14.33
CA LYS A 104 -7.50 -3.20 13.59
C LYS A 104 -6.85 -1.97 12.95
N VAL A 105 -5.92 -1.35 13.66
CA VAL A 105 -5.14 -0.22 13.13
C VAL A 105 -4.31 -0.66 11.93
N ALA A 106 -3.66 -1.83 12.00
CA ALA A 106 -2.91 -2.39 10.88
C ALA A 106 -3.81 -2.68 9.67
N HIS A 107 -4.97 -3.31 9.89
CA HIS A 107 -5.99 -3.54 8.86
C HIS A 107 -6.40 -2.23 8.17
N MET A 108 -6.75 -1.21 8.95
CA MET A 108 -7.08 0.11 8.41
C MET A 108 -5.96 0.70 7.52
N PHE A 109 -4.69 0.61 7.93
CA PHE A 109 -3.58 1.14 7.13
C PHE A 109 -3.28 0.31 5.87
N LEU A 110 -3.37 -1.02 5.96
CA LEU A 110 -3.21 -1.91 4.81
C LEU A 110 -4.29 -1.63 3.76
N TYR A 111 -5.53 -1.52 4.19
CA TYR A 111 -6.65 -1.26 3.28
C TYR A 111 -6.73 0.19 2.80
N PHE A 112 -6.19 1.14 3.57
CA PHE A 112 -5.91 2.48 3.05
C PHE A 112 -4.94 2.44 1.86
N GLY A 113 -3.83 1.69 1.99
CA GLY A 113 -2.87 1.48 0.92
C GLY A 113 -3.50 0.83 -0.32
N LEU A 114 -4.29 -0.22 -0.10
CA LEU A 114 -5.03 -0.92 -1.16
C LEU A 114 -6.02 0.02 -1.85
N GLY A 115 -6.81 0.77 -1.08
CA GLY A 115 -7.76 1.75 -1.57
C GLY A 115 -7.11 2.85 -2.40
N ALA A 116 -5.91 3.28 -2.03
CA ALA A 116 -5.14 4.25 -2.81
C ALA A 116 -4.65 3.67 -4.14
N LEU A 117 -4.10 2.45 -4.14
CA LEU A 117 -3.68 1.76 -5.37
C LEU A 117 -4.85 1.49 -6.31
N LEU A 118 -5.99 1.03 -5.77
CA LEU A 118 -7.23 0.82 -6.53
C LEU A 118 -7.71 2.13 -7.17
N HIS A 119 -7.72 3.24 -6.42
CA HIS A 119 -8.07 4.55 -6.96
C HIS A 119 -7.18 4.93 -8.14
N LEU A 120 -5.86 4.82 -7.97
CA LEU A 120 -4.88 5.16 -9.01
C LEU A 120 -5.06 4.26 -10.23
N THR A 121 -5.26 2.96 -10.04
CA THR A 121 -5.50 1.99 -11.10
C THR A 121 -6.75 2.35 -11.91
N PHE A 122 -7.89 2.58 -11.25
CA PHE A 122 -9.11 2.97 -11.94
C PHE A 122 -9.01 4.34 -12.61
N LYS A 123 -8.32 5.30 -11.98
CA LYS A 123 -8.14 6.65 -12.54
C LYS A 123 -7.29 6.66 -13.80
N ASN A 124 -6.34 5.73 -13.93
CA ASN A 124 -5.49 5.56 -15.12
C ASN A 124 -6.05 4.51 -16.10
N SER A 125 -7.30 4.06 -15.92
CA SER A 125 -7.96 3.15 -16.87
C SER A 125 -8.36 3.86 -18.16
N ASP A 126 -8.28 3.14 -19.28
CA ASP A 126 -8.80 3.58 -20.58
C ASP A 126 -10.34 3.68 -20.57
N HIS A 127 -11.00 2.90 -19.70
CA HIS A 127 -12.45 2.86 -19.61
C HIS A 127 -13.00 4.10 -18.90
N VAL A 128 -13.84 4.86 -19.60
CA VAL A 128 -14.36 6.18 -19.13
C VAL A 128 -15.11 6.05 -17.82
N LEU A 129 -15.96 5.02 -17.64
CA LEU A 129 -16.73 4.84 -16.40
C LEU A 129 -15.84 4.52 -15.21
N LEU A 130 -14.81 3.67 -15.38
CA LEU A 130 -13.89 3.31 -14.30
C LEU A 130 -13.12 4.54 -13.82
N ARG A 131 -12.65 5.36 -14.76
CA ARG A 131 -11.93 6.60 -14.47
C ARG A 131 -12.80 7.70 -13.85
N LYS A 132 -14.08 7.78 -14.26
CA LYS A 132 -15.03 8.77 -13.71
C LYS A 132 -15.43 8.42 -12.29
N TYR A 133 -15.69 7.14 -12.02
CA TYR A 133 -16.16 6.64 -10.72
C TYR A 133 -15.08 5.88 -9.96
N ALA A 134 -13.81 6.24 -10.15
CA ALA A 134 -12.65 5.54 -9.59
C ALA A 134 -12.74 5.34 -8.07
N ALA A 135 -13.18 6.38 -7.34
CA ALA A 135 -13.36 6.30 -5.90
C ALA A 135 -14.43 5.29 -5.48
N ILE A 136 -15.57 5.25 -6.20
CA ILE A 136 -16.66 4.31 -5.91
C ILE A 136 -16.21 2.88 -6.18
N PHE A 137 -15.58 2.64 -7.33
CA PHE A 137 -15.06 1.31 -7.66
C PHE A 137 -13.95 0.86 -6.70
N ALA A 138 -13.09 1.78 -6.24
CA ALA A 138 -12.06 1.48 -5.25
C ALA A 138 -12.69 1.04 -3.91
N VAL A 139 -13.71 1.73 -3.42
CA VAL A 139 -14.44 1.36 -2.20
C VAL A 139 -15.12 0.00 -2.36
N ILE A 140 -15.90 -0.18 -3.43
CA ILE A 140 -16.63 -1.44 -3.67
C ILE A 140 -15.65 -2.62 -3.75
N LEU A 141 -14.60 -2.50 -4.57
CA LEU A 141 -13.66 -3.59 -4.77
C LEU A 141 -12.80 -3.83 -3.51
N GLY A 142 -12.43 -2.79 -2.79
CA GLY A 142 -11.70 -2.90 -1.53
C GLY A 142 -12.51 -3.58 -0.43
N VAL A 143 -13.81 -3.27 -0.30
CA VAL A 143 -14.70 -3.94 0.66
C VAL A 143 -14.96 -5.39 0.25
N ILE A 144 -15.20 -5.68 -1.04
CA ILE A 144 -15.33 -7.05 -1.53
C ILE A 144 -14.06 -7.85 -1.22
N TYR A 145 -12.89 -7.24 -1.42
CA TYR A 145 -11.61 -7.87 -1.09
C TYR A 145 -11.50 -8.15 0.43
N GLY A 146 -11.88 -7.20 1.29
CA GLY A 146 -11.95 -7.40 2.75
C GLY A 146 -12.86 -8.56 3.15
N ILE A 147 -14.03 -8.68 2.53
CA ILE A 147 -14.94 -9.81 2.76
C ILE A 147 -14.25 -11.13 2.39
N THR A 148 -13.53 -11.18 1.26
CA THR A 148 -12.81 -12.39 0.87
C THR A 148 -11.64 -12.72 1.79
N ASP A 149 -11.01 -11.71 2.38
CA ASP A 149 -9.90 -11.88 3.31
C ASP A 149 -10.38 -12.44 4.65
N GLU A 150 -11.45 -11.88 5.22
CA GLU A 150 -12.10 -12.41 6.44
C GLU A 150 -12.62 -13.83 6.24
N PHE A 151 -13.20 -14.10 5.07
CA PHE A 151 -13.61 -15.47 4.71
C PHE A 151 -12.39 -16.40 4.66
N HIS A 152 -11.29 -16.00 4.05
CA HIS A 152 -10.06 -16.78 4.04
C HIS A 152 -9.50 -17.02 5.44
N GLN A 153 -9.47 -15.99 6.30
CA GLN A 153 -9.00 -16.09 7.68
C GLN A 153 -9.81 -17.10 8.50
N SER A 154 -11.11 -17.30 8.19
CA SER A 154 -11.94 -18.32 8.85
C SER A 154 -11.43 -19.77 8.64
N PHE A 155 -10.58 -20.00 7.63
CA PHE A 155 -9.93 -21.29 7.37
C PHE A 155 -8.52 -21.39 7.94
N VAL A 156 -7.97 -20.31 8.51
CA VAL A 156 -6.61 -20.28 9.07
C VAL A 156 -6.68 -20.72 10.55
N PRO A 157 -6.05 -21.85 10.93
CA PRO A 157 -6.06 -22.31 12.31
C PRO A 157 -5.43 -21.28 13.25
N GLY A 158 -6.14 -20.94 14.33
CA GLY A 158 -5.68 -19.93 15.30
C GLY A 158 -5.95 -18.49 14.90
N ARG A 159 -6.66 -18.24 13.78
CA ARG A 159 -7.26 -16.94 13.46
C ARG A 159 -8.77 -16.96 13.69
N SER A 160 -9.31 -15.80 14.05
CA SER A 160 -10.75 -15.56 14.14
C SER A 160 -11.11 -14.48 13.14
N SER A 161 -12.02 -14.79 12.21
CA SER A 161 -12.64 -13.76 11.38
C SER A 161 -13.45 -12.80 12.26
N SER A 162 -13.31 -11.50 12.03
CA SER A 162 -13.86 -10.43 12.84
C SER A 162 -14.57 -9.41 11.97
N VAL A 163 -15.85 -9.17 12.26
CA VAL A 163 -16.61 -8.09 11.61
C VAL A 163 -15.94 -6.72 11.85
N TYR A 164 -15.23 -6.56 12.97
CA TYR A 164 -14.49 -5.33 13.25
C TYR A 164 -13.26 -5.14 12.36
N ASP A 165 -12.66 -6.23 11.88
CA ASP A 165 -11.53 -6.16 10.95
C ASP A 165 -12.03 -5.76 9.56
N LEU A 166 -13.17 -6.32 9.11
CA LEU A 166 -13.87 -5.86 7.90
C LEU A 166 -14.28 -4.38 7.97
N LEU A 167 -14.72 -3.91 9.15
CA LEU A 167 -15.04 -2.50 9.34
C LEU A 167 -13.78 -1.63 9.26
N ALA A 168 -12.67 -2.05 9.89
CA ALA A 168 -11.40 -1.35 9.80
C ALA A 168 -10.89 -1.29 8.35
N ASP A 169 -11.02 -2.38 7.59
CA ASP A 169 -10.71 -2.47 6.17
C ASP A 169 -11.52 -1.45 5.37
N GLY A 170 -12.84 -1.46 5.55
CA GLY A 170 -13.75 -0.52 4.88
C GLY A 170 -13.46 0.94 5.21
N ILE A 171 -13.14 1.24 6.48
CA ILE A 171 -12.71 2.58 6.93
C ILE A 171 -11.41 2.97 6.22
N GLY A 172 -10.41 2.09 6.17
CA GLY A 172 -9.14 2.32 5.50
C GLY A 172 -9.31 2.71 4.03
N VAL A 173 -10.05 1.89 3.26
CA VAL A 173 -10.32 2.18 1.83
C VAL A 173 -11.06 3.51 1.66
N THR A 174 -12.00 3.81 2.56
CA THR A 174 -12.81 5.05 2.51
C THR A 174 -11.96 6.28 2.82
N ILE A 175 -11.11 6.24 3.85
CA ILE A 175 -10.18 7.32 4.20
C ILE A 175 -9.26 7.63 3.01
N ALA A 176 -8.78 6.61 2.29
CA ALA A 176 -7.98 6.83 1.08
C ALA A 176 -8.74 7.66 0.04
N GLN A 177 -10.04 7.42 -0.15
CA GLN A 177 -10.83 8.20 -1.10
C GLN A 177 -11.08 9.63 -0.63
N ILE A 178 -11.34 9.82 0.67
CA ILE A 178 -11.49 11.15 1.27
C ILE A 178 -10.21 11.97 1.04
N LEU A 179 -9.04 11.37 1.25
CA LEU A 179 -7.75 12.02 0.99
C LEU A 179 -7.66 12.51 -0.46
N PHE A 180 -7.98 11.68 -1.45
CA PHE A 180 -7.97 12.11 -2.86
C PHE A 180 -8.95 13.25 -3.14
N VAL A 181 -10.15 13.22 -2.56
CA VAL A 181 -11.13 14.31 -2.69
C VAL A 181 -10.57 15.61 -2.12
N VAL A 182 -10.02 15.57 -0.90
CA VAL A 182 -9.41 16.74 -0.25
C VAL A 182 -8.27 17.31 -1.10
N LEU A 183 -7.37 16.47 -1.60
CA LEU A 183 -6.26 16.90 -2.46
C LEU A 183 -6.75 17.55 -3.77
N ILE A 184 -7.81 17.01 -4.37
CA ILE A 184 -8.44 17.60 -5.57
C ILE A 184 -9.01 18.98 -5.24
N LEU A 185 -9.76 19.11 -4.13
CA LEU A 185 -10.35 20.38 -3.71
C LEU A 185 -9.28 21.44 -3.40
N MET A 186 -8.20 21.05 -2.72
CA MET A 186 -7.06 21.94 -2.43
C MET A 186 -6.40 22.43 -3.73
N ASN A 187 -6.19 21.54 -4.71
CA ASN A 187 -5.57 21.93 -5.98
C ASN A 187 -6.48 22.85 -6.82
N LEU A 188 -7.80 22.64 -6.77
CA LEU A 188 -8.78 23.51 -7.42
C LEU A 188 -8.82 24.91 -6.78
N ARG A 189 -8.74 24.99 -5.44
CA ARG A 189 -8.64 26.28 -4.72
C ARG A 189 -7.39 27.05 -5.12
N ARG A 190 -6.23 26.38 -5.10
CA ARG A 190 -4.94 26.99 -5.48
C ARG A 190 -4.95 27.56 -6.90
N LYS A 191 -5.50 26.82 -7.88
CA LYS A 191 -5.62 27.32 -9.26
C LYS A 191 -6.48 28.57 -9.38
N LYS A 192 -7.54 28.68 -8.59
CA LYS A 192 -8.44 29.84 -8.57
C LYS A 192 -7.76 31.08 -7.98
N GLU A 193 -6.91 30.90 -6.97
CA GLU A 193 -6.11 31.98 -6.36
C GLU A 193 -5.06 32.50 -7.35
N THR A 194 -4.27 31.60 -7.96
CA THR A 194 -3.29 31.99 -8.99
C THR A 194 -3.90 32.66 -10.22
N GLY A 195 -5.12 32.25 -10.61
CA GLY A 195 -5.84 32.86 -11.74
C GLY A 195 -6.38 34.26 -11.42
N ARG A 196 -6.72 34.55 -10.15
CA ARG A 196 -7.15 35.87 -9.69
C ARG A 196 -6.00 36.85 -9.51
N GLU A 197 -4.82 36.37 -9.14
CA GLU A 197 -3.60 37.20 -9.05
C GLU A 197 -3.05 37.58 -10.43
N ALA A 198 -3.25 36.73 -11.44
CA ALA A 198 -2.80 36.98 -12.81
C ALA A 198 -3.70 37.96 -13.60
N ASP A 199 -4.93 38.22 -13.14
CA ASP A 199 -5.87 39.17 -13.76
C ASP A 199 -6.50 40.10 -12.69
N PRO A 200 -5.77 41.13 -12.22
CA PRO A 200 -6.28 42.10 -11.25
C PRO A 200 -7.28 43.11 -11.86
N GLY A 201 -7.62 43.00 -13.16
CA GLY A 201 -8.25 44.06 -13.96
C GLY A 201 -9.78 44.12 -13.97
N GLU A 202 -10.50 43.21 -13.31
CA GLU A 202 -11.97 43.22 -13.31
C GLU A 202 -12.52 43.58 -11.90
N LYS A 203 -12.52 44.89 -11.60
CA LYS A 203 -13.32 45.49 -10.54
C LYS A 203 -14.01 46.74 -11.08
#